data_AF-A0A0G1XHG2-F1
#
_entry.id   AF-A0A0G1XHG2-F1
#
_cell.length_a   1.000
_cell.length_b   1.000
_cell.length_c   1.000
_cell.angle_alpha   90.00
_cell.angle_beta   90.00
_cell.angle_gamma   90.00
#
_symmetry.space_group_name_H-M   'P 1'
#
loop_
_entity.id
_entity.type
_entity.pdbx_description
1 polymer ?
#
loop_
_entity_poly.entity_id
_entity_poly.type
_entity_poly.pdbx_seq_one_letter_code
_entity_poly.pdbx_strand_id
1 'polypeptide(L)'
;MKNQPIIVGGEGESFFRRTWGSWKIAAIASFSALVFGTAILLMSIMAAAKPPGVFPQEATESAQPVKIEYYLPYPGLLPDSPLYKLKMVRDWVKLRLARGDGEKGRLELLYADKRINAAVTLADGGKASLGVSTATKAEKYLEKAARRVLRRARAGEDVKSELRVLSGAAAKHEEMLENMAARTTGMEKEVIDATLATTRMIREEVDQVWREAS
;
A
#
# COMPACT_ATOMS: atom_id res chain seq x y z
N MET A 1 -52.50 -61.27 -19.28
CA MET A 1 -52.41 -60.09 -20.17
C MET A 1 -52.20 -58.86 -19.30
N LYS A 2 -51.32 -57.96 -19.78
CA LYS A 2 -50.86 -56.67 -19.23
C LYS A 2 -51.78 -56.00 -18.18
N ASN A 3 -51.18 -55.54 -17.10
CA ASN A 3 -51.08 -54.09 -16.83
C ASN A 3 -50.15 -53.80 -15.65
N GLN A 4 -49.10 -53.02 -15.91
CA GLN A 4 -48.28 -52.39 -14.88
C GLN A 4 -49.07 -51.22 -14.26
N PRO A 5 -49.07 -51.06 -12.93
CA PRO A 5 -49.46 -49.80 -12.32
C PRO A 5 -48.26 -48.85 -12.21
N ILE A 6 -48.50 -47.63 -12.67
CA ILE A 6 -47.71 -46.42 -12.48
C ILE A 6 -47.59 -46.15 -10.98
N ILE A 7 -46.38 -46.10 -10.44
CA ILE A 7 -46.10 -45.59 -9.09
C ILE A 7 -45.81 -44.09 -9.22
N VAL A 8 -46.71 -43.28 -8.66
CA VAL A 8 -46.48 -41.87 -8.30
C VAL A 8 -46.07 -41.84 -6.83
N GLY A 9 -45.08 -41.01 -6.50
CA GLY A 9 -44.57 -40.75 -5.14
C GLY A 9 -43.05 -40.90 -5.14
N GLY A 10 -42.25 -39.95 -4.69
CA GLY A 10 -42.49 -38.83 -3.81
C GLY A 10 -41.21 -38.66 -2.99
N GLU A 11 -40.78 -37.40 -2.87
CA GLU A 11 -39.99 -36.88 -1.75
C GLU A 11 -38.49 -37.21 -1.71
N GLY A 12 -37.73 -36.11 -1.79
CA GLY A 12 -36.30 -36.09 -1.55
C GLY A 12 -36.01 -36.37 -0.10
N GLU A 13 -35.11 -37.31 0.13
CA GLU A 13 -34.57 -37.61 1.44
C GLU A 13 -33.09 -37.94 1.30
N SER A 14 -32.32 -37.39 2.25
CA SER A 14 -31.13 -38.02 2.85
C SER A 14 -29.70 -37.57 2.47
N PHE A 15 -29.47 -36.29 2.17
CA PHE A 15 -28.11 -35.73 2.42
C PHE A 15 -27.86 -35.44 3.92
N PHE A 16 -28.93 -35.29 4.72
CA PHE A 16 -28.86 -34.81 6.11
C PHE A 16 -28.59 -35.87 7.18
N ARG A 17 -28.52 -37.17 6.85
CA ARG A 17 -28.26 -38.23 7.84
C ARG A 17 -26.78 -38.62 8.02
N ARG A 18 -25.84 -37.98 7.32
CA ARG A 18 -24.41 -38.37 7.36
C ARG A 18 -23.54 -37.57 8.34
N THR A 19 -24.02 -36.45 8.88
CA THR A 19 -23.18 -35.54 9.70
C THR A 19 -23.52 -35.52 11.20
N TRP A 20 -24.49 -36.32 11.65
CA TRP A 20 -24.97 -36.28 13.03
C TRP A 20 -24.68 -37.59 13.78
N GLY A 21 -23.43 -37.74 14.22
CA GLY A 21 -23.02 -38.96 14.92
C GLY A 21 -21.63 -38.90 15.56
N SER A 22 -21.29 -37.84 16.32
CA SER A 22 -20.31 -37.96 17.41
C SER A 22 -20.35 -36.72 18.29
N TRP A 23 -20.94 -36.84 19.48
CA TRP A 23 -20.99 -35.78 20.51
C TRP A 23 -19.59 -35.25 20.89
N LYS A 24 -18.54 -36.01 20.59
CA LYS A 24 -17.14 -35.62 20.78
C LYS A 24 -16.70 -34.45 19.87
N ILE A 25 -17.25 -34.33 18.67
CA ILE A 25 -16.88 -33.26 17.72
C ILE A 25 -17.51 -31.92 18.13
N ALA A 26 -18.74 -31.95 18.63
CA ALA A 26 -19.41 -30.77 19.18
C ALA A 26 -18.67 -30.23 20.42
N ALA A 27 -18.17 -31.10 21.31
CA ALA A 27 -17.39 -30.70 22.47
C ALA A 27 -16.03 -30.06 22.09
N ILE A 28 -15.35 -30.58 21.05
CA ILE A 28 -14.08 -30.03 20.56
C ILE A 28 -14.28 -28.67 19.86
N ALA A 29 -15.40 -28.49 19.16
CA ALA A 29 -15.74 -27.23 18.50
C ALA A 29 -16.09 -26.10 19.50
N SER A 30 -16.69 -26.42 20.65
CA SER A 30 -16.92 -25.43 21.71
C SER A 30 -15.64 -25.00 22.41
N PHE A 31 -14.66 -25.90 22.55
CA PHE A 31 -13.36 -25.57 23.17
C PHE A 31 -12.52 -24.64 22.30
N SER A 32 -12.55 -24.80 20.96
CA SER A 32 -11.80 -23.92 20.06
C SER A 32 -12.31 -22.47 20.04
N ALA A 33 -13.62 -22.26 20.16
CA ALA A 33 -14.20 -20.93 20.28
C ALA A 33 -13.78 -20.23 21.58
N LEU A 34 -13.71 -20.98 22.68
CA LEU A 34 -13.29 -20.45 23.98
C LEU A 34 -11.79 -20.10 24.00
N VAL A 35 -10.94 -20.95 23.38
CA VAL A 35 -9.50 -20.68 23.21
C VAL A 35 -9.26 -19.48 22.29
N PHE A 36 -10.03 -19.34 21.21
CA PHE A 36 -9.91 -18.20 20.32
C PHE A 36 -10.34 -16.88 20.99
N GLY A 37 -11.46 -16.90 21.73
CA GLY A 37 -11.92 -15.73 22.49
C GLY A 37 -10.94 -15.31 23.59
N THR A 38 -10.40 -16.28 24.33
CA THR A 38 -9.39 -16.00 25.38
C THR A 38 -8.07 -15.50 24.79
N ALA A 39 -7.63 -16.02 23.64
CA ALA A 39 -6.45 -15.51 22.93
C ALA A 39 -6.63 -14.06 22.47
N ILE A 40 -7.80 -13.70 21.94
CA ILE A 40 -8.11 -12.32 21.54
C ILE A 40 -8.09 -11.39 22.76
N LEU A 41 -8.68 -11.82 23.88
CA LEU A 41 -8.71 -11.03 25.12
C LEU A 41 -7.30 -10.77 25.66
N LEU A 42 -6.44 -11.79 25.70
CA LEU A 42 -5.05 -11.67 26.15
C LEU A 42 -4.23 -10.75 25.23
N MET A 43 -4.42 -10.86 23.92
CA MET A 43 -3.72 -10.02 22.94
C MET A 43 -4.14 -8.55 23.05
N SER A 44 -5.41 -8.29 23.38
CA SER A 44 -5.92 -6.93 23.62
C SER A 44 -5.34 -6.30 24.89
N ILE A 45 -5.22 -7.05 25.98
CA ILE A 45 -4.63 -6.57 27.24
C ILE A 45 -3.13 -6.26 27.07
N MET A 46 -2.39 -7.11 26.36
CA MET A 46 -0.96 -6.86 26.10
C MET A 46 -0.71 -5.64 25.20
N ALA A 47 -1.63 -5.33 24.29
CA ALA A 47 -1.53 -4.14 23.43
C ALA A 47 -1.78 -2.84 24.21
N ALA A 48 -2.63 -2.87 25.24
CA ALA A 48 -2.92 -1.71 26.08
C ALA A 48 -1.79 -1.37 27.09
N ALA A 49 -0.91 -2.33 27.40
CA ALA A 49 0.14 -2.18 28.41
C ALA A 49 1.43 -1.49 27.92
N LYS A 50 1.52 -1.10 26.64
CA LYS A 50 2.68 -0.39 26.09
C LYS A 50 2.31 1.06 25.78
N PRO A 51 2.55 2.03 26.69
CA PRO A 51 2.51 3.42 26.31
C PRO A 51 3.58 3.69 25.23
N PRO A 52 3.30 4.46 24.16
CA PRO A 52 4.35 4.92 23.27
C PRO A 52 5.30 5.77 24.10
N GLY A 53 6.55 5.32 24.26
CA GLY A 53 7.61 6.11 24.87
C GLY A 53 7.82 7.37 24.05
N VAL A 54 7.29 8.50 24.53
CA VAL A 54 7.66 9.83 24.05
C VAL A 54 8.99 10.16 24.70
N PHE A 55 10.07 9.99 23.94
CA PHE A 55 11.38 10.49 24.34
C PHE A 55 11.44 12.01 24.09
N PRO A 56 11.82 12.84 25.07
CA PRO A 56 12.19 14.22 24.83
C PRO A 56 13.44 14.25 23.93
N GLN A 57 13.34 14.92 22.78
CA GLN A 57 14.47 15.16 21.90
C GLN A 57 15.24 16.37 22.42
N GLU A 58 16.39 16.13 23.04
CA GLU A 58 17.38 17.19 23.29
C GLU A 58 17.89 17.72 21.94
N ALA A 59 17.72 19.02 21.74
CA ALA A 59 18.16 19.72 20.54
C ALA A 59 19.66 19.98 20.63
N THR A 60 20.45 19.10 20.01
CA THR A 60 21.82 19.44 19.62
C THR A 60 21.75 20.11 18.25
N GLU A 61 21.89 21.43 18.23
CA GLU A 61 22.23 22.19 17.03
C GLU A 61 23.59 21.70 16.50
N SER A 62 23.53 20.82 15.52
CA SER A 62 24.62 20.57 14.59
C SER A 62 24.03 20.78 13.21
N ALA A 63 24.74 21.49 12.34
CA ALA A 63 24.38 21.68 10.95
C ALA A 63 24.16 20.30 10.28
N GLN A 64 22.90 19.87 10.17
CA GLN A 64 22.50 18.64 9.51
C GLN A 64 22.10 18.95 8.07
N PRO A 65 22.36 18.05 7.10
CA PRO A 65 21.75 18.15 5.78
C PRO A 65 20.24 18.24 5.95
N VAL A 66 19.58 19.11 5.19
CA VAL A 66 18.14 19.35 5.23
C VAL A 66 17.41 18.01 5.24
N LYS A 67 16.99 17.56 6.43
CA LYS A 67 16.30 16.29 6.61
C LYS A 67 14.89 16.49 6.06
N ILE A 68 14.60 15.88 4.92
CA ILE A 68 13.29 15.97 4.28
C ILE A 68 12.28 15.29 5.22
N GLU A 69 11.50 16.10 5.92
CA GLU A 69 10.50 15.65 6.90
C GLU A 69 9.19 15.28 6.18
N TYR A 70 9.24 14.17 5.44
CA TYR A 70 8.05 13.55 4.84
C TYR A 70 8.00 12.06 5.23
N TYR A 71 6.96 11.68 5.96
CA TYR A 71 6.78 10.30 6.41
C TYR A 71 6.11 9.46 5.33
N LEU A 72 6.84 8.52 4.73
CA LEU A 72 6.23 7.61 3.77
C LEU A 72 5.39 6.54 4.49
N PRO A 73 4.17 6.26 4.01
CA PRO A 73 3.41 5.10 4.46
C PRO A 73 4.19 3.80 4.27
N TYR A 74 4.22 2.98 5.32
CA TYR A 74 4.90 1.69 5.33
C TYR A 74 4.33 0.75 4.24
N PRO A 75 5.18 0.04 3.47
CA PRO A 75 4.75 -0.77 2.33
C PRO A 75 3.91 -1.99 2.75
N GLY A 76 4.04 -2.44 4.00
CA GLY A 76 3.27 -3.53 4.61
C GLY A 76 3.59 -4.90 4.02
N LEU A 77 3.26 -5.13 2.75
CA LEU A 77 3.45 -6.39 2.02
C LEU A 77 4.41 -6.17 0.85
N LEU A 78 5.53 -6.89 0.85
CA LEU A 78 6.46 -6.89 -0.28
C LEU A 78 5.84 -7.58 -1.52
N PRO A 79 6.26 -7.19 -2.73
CA PRO A 79 5.81 -7.78 -3.99
C PRO A 79 6.16 -9.27 -4.18
N ASP A 80 6.92 -9.86 -3.24
CA ASP A 80 7.37 -11.25 -3.28
C ASP A 80 6.35 -12.25 -2.71
N SER A 81 5.21 -11.77 -2.18
CA SER A 81 4.20 -12.62 -1.53
C SER A 81 2.93 -12.84 -2.37
N PRO A 82 2.26 -14.00 -2.28
CA PRO A 82 0.96 -14.23 -2.94
C PRO A 82 -0.13 -13.23 -2.52
N LEU A 83 -0.08 -12.76 -1.26
CA LEU A 83 -1.00 -11.76 -0.71
C LEU A 83 -0.84 -10.38 -1.36
N TYR A 84 0.33 -10.10 -1.97
CA TYR A 84 0.54 -8.87 -2.74
C TYR A 84 -0.38 -8.78 -3.96
N LYS A 85 -0.68 -9.90 -4.62
CA LYS A 85 -1.60 -9.94 -5.76
C LYS A 85 -3.01 -9.51 -5.35
N LEU A 86 -3.52 -10.02 -4.22
CA LEU A 86 -4.83 -9.64 -3.69
C LEU A 86 -4.87 -8.15 -3.30
N LYS A 87 -3.81 -7.64 -2.67
CA LYS A 87 -3.65 -6.21 -2.36
C LYS A 87 -3.66 -5.36 -3.62
N MET A 88 -2.95 -5.77 -4.67
CA MET A 88 -2.91 -5.09 -5.96
C MET A 88 -4.30 -5.03 -6.62
N VAL A 89 -5.08 -6.12 -6.57
CA VAL A 89 -6.45 -6.14 -7.09
C VAL A 89 -7.33 -5.16 -6.31
N ARG A 90 -7.28 -5.17 -4.97
CA ARG A 90 -8.02 -4.20 -4.15
C ARG A 90 -7.64 -2.75 -4.49
N ASP A 91 -6.35 -2.49 -4.62
CA ASP A 91 -5.83 -1.15 -4.91
C ASP A 91 -6.28 -0.68 -6.30
N TRP A 92 -6.33 -1.58 -7.28
CA TRP A 92 -6.90 -1.34 -8.61
C TRP A 92 -8.42 -1.08 -8.58
N VAL A 93 -9.19 -1.90 -7.85
CA VAL A 93 -10.64 -1.71 -7.67
C VAL A 93 -10.92 -0.34 -7.03
N LYS A 94 -10.18 0.04 -5.98
CA LYS A 94 -10.30 1.36 -5.35
C LYS A 94 -10.03 2.50 -6.33
N LEU A 95 -8.95 2.41 -7.12
CA LEU A 95 -8.65 3.44 -8.12
C LEU A 95 -9.75 3.55 -9.18
N ARG A 96 -10.36 2.43 -9.56
CA ARG A 96 -11.45 2.38 -10.54
C ARG A 96 -12.77 2.92 -10.00
N LEU A 97 -13.01 2.77 -8.70
CA LEU A 97 -14.20 3.23 -7.98
C LEU A 97 -14.09 4.68 -7.50
N ALA A 98 -12.87 5.21 -7.33
CA ALA A 98 -12.63 6.59 -6.92
C ALA A 98 -13.31 7.58 -7.86
N ARG A 99 -14.06 8.53 -7.30
CA ARG A 99 -14.81 9.54 -8.05
C ARG A 99 -14.10 10.88 -7.91
N GLY A 100 -13.87 11.55 -9.05
CA GLY A 100 -13.19 12.84 -9.09
C GLY A 100 -11.65 12.74 -9.15
N ASP A 101 -11.03 13.80 -9.65
CA ASP A 101 -9.59 13.85 -9.89
C ASP A 101 -8.77 14.04 -8.62
N GLY A 102 -9.32 14.69 -7.58
CA GLY A 102 -8.66 14.86 -6.29
C GLY A 102 -8.46 13.52 -5.56
N GLU A 103 -9.51 12.71 -5.42
CA GLU A 103 -9.40 11.39 -4.78
C GLU A 103 -8.45 10.45 -5.53
N LYS A 104 -8.54 10.45 -6.87
CA LYS A 104 -7.61 9.67 -7.71
C LYS A 104 -6.17 10.10 -7.54
N GLY A 105 -5.89 11.41 -7.50
CA GLY A 105 -4.54 11.92 -7.25
C GLY A 105 -3.98 11.48 -5.90
N ARG A 106 -4.80 11.53 -4.84
CA ARG A 106 -4.39 11.07 -3.50
C ARG A 106 -4.11 9.56 -3.45
N LEU A 107 -4.91 8.76 -4.14
CA LEU A 107 -4.68 7.31 -4.24
C LEU A 107 -3.44 6.98 -5.06
N GLU A 108 -3.23 7.68 -6.17
CA GLU A 108 -2.03 7.54 -7.01
C GLU A 108 -0.76 7.88 -6.19
N LEU A 109 -0.77 8.98 -5.45
CA LEU A 109 0.33 9.35 -4.54
C LEU A 109 0.58 8.28 -3.48
N LEU A 110 -0.46 7.82 -2.79
CA LEU A 110 -0.36 6.75 -1.79
C LEU A 110 0.25 5.46 -2.36
N TYR A 111 -0.01 5.17 -3.63
CA TYR A 111 0.52 4.01 -4.34
C TYR A 111 1.93 4.21 -4.85
N ALA A 112 2.35 5.45 -5.10
CA ALA A 112 3.73 5.81 -5.36
C ALA A 112 4.57 5.58 -4.09
N ASP A 113 4.18 6.20 -2.97
CA ASP A 113 4.89 6.12 -1.69
C ASP A 113 5.10 4.67 -1.22
N LYS A 114 4.07 3.84 -1.33
CA LYS A 114 4.18 2.42 -0.93
C LYS A 114 5.16 1.65 -1.82
N ARG A 115 5.22 1.99 -3.10
CA ARG A 115 6.07 1.26 -4.05
C ARG A 115 7.51 1.69 -3.98
N ILE A 116 7.80 2.98 -3.73
CA ILE A 116 9.19 3.41 -3.59
C ILE A 116 9.82 2.78 -2.33
N ASN A 117 9.07 2.71 -1.22
CA ASN A 117 9.51 1.98 -0.02
C ASN A 117 9.76 0.49 -0.30
N ALA A 118 8.86 -0.15 -1.06
CA ALA A 118 9.05 -1.54 -1.47
C ALA A 118 10.27 -1.72 -2.38
N ALA A 119 10.54 -0.75 -3.26
CA ALA A 119 11.69 -0.76 -4.15
C ALA A 119 13.01 -0.71 -3.38
N VAL A 120 13.12 0.17 -2.39
CA VAL A 120 14.28 0.25 -1.48
C VAL A 120 14.47 -1.07 -0.74
N THR A 121 13.39 -1.60 -0.15
CA THR A 121 13.45 -2.87 0.60
C THR A 121 13.89 -4.05 -0.29
N LEU A 122 13.45 -4.08 -1.56
CA LEU A 122 13.87 -5.10 -2.52
C LEU A 122 15.33 -4.95 -2.92
N ALA A 123 15.79 -3.71 -3.13
CA ALA A 123 17.18 -3.43 -3.45
C ALA A 123 18.11 -3.84 -2.30
N ASP A 124 17.76 -3.47 -1.06
CA ASP A 124 18.49 -3.88 0.14
C ASP A 124 18.46 -5.40 0.37
N GLY A 125 17.38 -6.07 -0.05
CA GLY A 125 17.26 -7.53 -0.02
C GLY A 125 18.01 -8.27 -1.14
N GLY A 126 18.89 -7.60 -1.87
CA GLY A 126 19.71 -8.20 -2.95
C GLY A 126 18.98 -8.37 -4.29
N LYS A 127 17.73 -7.89 -4.42
CA LYS A 127 16.93 -7.95 -5.65
C LYS A 127 16.96 -6.60 -6.38
N ALA A 128 18.14 -6.08 -6.67
CA ALA A 128 18.36 -4.73 -7.23
C ALA A 128 17.54 -4.46 -8.51
N SER A 129 17.58 -5.37 -9.49
CA SER A 129 16.82 -5.23 -10.75
C SER A 129 15.29 -5.14 -10.52
N LEU A 130 14.76 -5.96 -9.60
CA LEU A 130 13.35 -5.90 -9.23
C LEU A 130 13.02 -4.62 -8.47
N GLY A 131 13.92 -4.16 -7.59
CA GLY A 131 13.84 -2.87 -6.91
C GLY A 131 13.76 -1.72 -7.90
N VAL A 132 14.68 -1.64 -8.86
CA VAL A 132 14.70 -0.62 -9.93
C VAL A 132 13.38 -0.60 -10.70
N SER A 133 12.91 -1.75 -11.17
CA SER A 133 11.64 -1.82 -11.92
C SER A 133 10.42 -1.40 -11.07
N THR A 134 10.49 -1.61 -9.75
CA THR A 134 9.46 -1.20 -8.79
C THR A 134 9.51 0.30 -8.52
N ALA A 135 10.71 0.89 -8.43
CA ALA A 135 10.93 2.32 -8.30
C ALA A 135 10.40 3.06 -9.55
N THR A 136 10.74 2.62 -10.76
CA THR A 136 10.20 3.22 -11.99
C THR A 136 8.67 3.15 -12.05
N LYS A 137 8.07 2.08 -11.52
CA LYS A 137 6.60 2.00 -11.41
C LYS A 137 6.06 2.96 -10.37
N ALA A 138 6.74 3.15 -9.24
CA ALA A 138 6.37 4.13 -8.21
C ALA A 138 6.31 5.54 -8.80
N GLU A 139 7.35 5.94 -9.53
CA GLU A 139 7.43 7.28 -10.14
C GLU A 139 6.34 7.52 -11.19
N LYS A 140 5.93 6.49 -11.95
CA LYS A 140 4.77 6.62 -12.85
C LYS A 140 3.46 6.92 -12.12
N TYR A 141 3.31 6.50 -10.87
CA TYR A 141 2.15 6.88 -10.05
C TYR A 141 2.31 8.30 -9.48
N LEU A 142 3.51 8.68 -9.05
CA LEU A 142 3.82 10.04 -8.61
C LEU A 142 3.53 11.06 -9.74
N GLU A 143 4.00 10.77 -10.95
CA GLU A 143 3.76 11.59 -12.14
C GLU A 143 2.26 11.77 -12.42
N LYS A 144 1.47 10.69 -12.34
CA LYS A 144 0.01 10.78 -12.53
C LYS A 144 -0.65 11.63 -11.46
N ALA A 145 -0.26 11.45 -10.19
CA ALA A 145 -0.75 12.27 -9.09
C ALA A 145 -0.42 13.75 -9.33
N ALA A 146 0.82 14.06 -9.71
CA ALA A 146 1.26 15.41 -10.03
C ALA A 146 0.47 16.02 -11.17
N ARG A 147 0.34 15.33 -12.31
CA ARG A 147 -0.44 15.80 -13.45
C ARG A 147 -1.90 16.09 -13.10
N ARG A 148 -2.52 15.33 -12.19
CA ARG A 148 -3.88 15.62 -11.73
C ARG A 148 -3.94 16.88 -10.88
N VAL A 149 -3.05 17.02 -9.90
CA VAL A 149 -3.01 18.20 -9.02
C VAL A 149 -2.70 19.46 -9.84
N LEU A 150 -1.70 19.41 -10.71
CA LEU A 150 -1.32 20.53 -11.57
C LEU A 150 -2.44 20.93 -12.54
N ARG A 151 -3.18 19.96 -13.09
CA ARG A 151 -4.36 20.27 -13.93
C ARG A 151 -5.45 20.99 -13.15
N ARG A 152 -5.73 20.55 -11.91
CA ARG A 152 -6.70 21.19 -11.02
C ARG A 152 -6.25 22.60 -10.62
N ALA A 153 -4.95 22.79 -10.34
CA ALA A 153 -4.36 24.11 -10.09
C ALA A 153 -4.59 25.05 -11.29
N ARG A 154 -4.30 24.58 -12.51
CA ARG A 154 -4.53 25.33 -13.76
C ARG A 154 -6.01 25.62 -14.03
N ALA A 155 -6.92 24.82 -13.48
CA ALA A 155 -8.36 25.04 -13.55
C ALA A 155 -8.86 26.04 -12.48
N GLY A 156 -7.97 26.59 -11.65
CA GLY A 156 -8.31 27.55 -10.59
C GLY A 156 -8.87 26.91 -9.32
N GLU A 157 -8.74 25.59 -9.15
CA GLU A 157 -9.12 24.93 -7.90
C GLU A 157 -8.08 25.22 -6.79
N ASP A 158 -8.54 25.37 -5.55
CA ASP A 158 -7.64 25.40 -4.39
C ASP A 158 -7.02 24.02 -4.16
N VAL A 159 -5.75 23.89 -4.54
CA VAL A 159 -4.95 22.68 -4.37
C VAL A 159 -3.63 22.95 -3.63
N LYS A 160 -3.53 24.06 -2.91
CA LYS A 160 -2.30 24.47 -2.20
C LYS A 160 -1.85 23.40 -1.21
N SER A 161 -2.80 22.76 -0.55
CA SER A 161 -2.54 21.68 0.40
C SER A 161 -1.94 20.44 -0.28
N GLU A 162 -2.49 20.06 -1.43
CA GLU A 162 -2.02 18.91 -2.22
C GLU A 162 -0.65 19.17 -2.85
N LEU A 163 -0.40 20.38 -3.35
CA LEU A 163 0.90 20.78 -3.89
C LEU A 163 2.01 20.68 -2.82
N ARG A 164 1.73 21.15 -1.59
CA ARG A 164 2.68 21.03 -0.48
C ARG A 164 3.00 19.57 -0.14
N VAL A 165 1.97 18.72 -0.08
CA VAL A 165 2.14 17.28 0.20
C VAL A 165 2.94 16.60 -0.92
N LEU A 166 2.62 16.93 -2.16
CA LEU A 166 3.26 16.35 -3.34
C LEU A 166 4.74 16.77 -3.47
N SER A 167 5.05 18.03 -3.15
CA SER A 167 6.43 18.54 -3.04
C SER A 167 7.25 17.73 -2.04
N GLY A 168 6.72 17.54 -0.82
CA GLY A 168 7.36 16.74 0.22
C GLY A 168 7.55 15.27 -0.18
N ALA A 169 6.53 14.69 -0.83
CA ALA A 169 6.61 13.32 -1.34
C ALA A 169 7.68 13.18 -2.43
N ALA A 170 7.69 14.08 -3.42
CA ALA A 170 8.66 14.05 -4.51
C ALA A 170 10.10 14.24 -4.02
N ALA A 171 10.33 15.15 -3.07
CA ALA A 171 11.62 15.31 -2.41
C ALA A 171 12.07 14.01 -1.72
N LYS A 172 11.15 13.31 -1.06
CA LYS A 172 11.51 12.07 -0.37
C LYS A 172 11.72 10.88 -1.31
N HIS A 173 10.99 10.84 -2.42
CA HIS A 173 11.23 9.90 -3.52
C HIS A 173 12.63 10.12 -4.13
N GLU A 174 13.02 11.38 -4.33
CA GLU A 174 14.35 11.76 -4.80
C GLU A 174 15.44 11.19 -3.87
N GLU A 175 15.33 11.41 -2.56
CA GLU A 175 16.27 10.87 -1.56
C GLU A 175 16.38 9.34 -1.63
N MET A 176 15.25 8.64 -1.79
CA MET A 176 15.25 7.18 -1.91
C MET A 176 15.90 6.70 -3.21
N LEU A 177 15.62 7.36 -4.32
CA LEU A 177 16.21 7.05 -5.62
C LEU A 177 17.73 7.32 -5.62
N GLU A 178 18.19 8.40 -5.00
CA GLU A 178 19.62 8.70 -4.83
C GLU A 178 20.33 7.61 -4.02
N ASN A 179 19.72 7.18 -2.92
CA ASN A 179 20.27 6.10 -2.11
C ASN A 179 20.34 4.78 -2.90
N MET A 180 19.32 4.47 -3.70
CA MET A 180 19.36 3.31 -4.60
C MET A 180 20.44 3.48 -5.68
N ALA A 181 20.56 4.65 -6.31
CA ALA A 181 21.56 4.95 -7.35
C ALA A 181 23.01 4.83 -6.86
N ALA A 182 23.24 5.12 -5.58
CA ALA A 182 24.55 4.99 -4.93
C ALA A 182 24.97 3.51 -4.74
N ARG A 183 24.00 2.59 -4.75
CA ARG A 183 24.21 1.15 -4.49
C ARG A 183 24.01 0.28 -5.73
N THR A 184 23.59 0.85 -6.85
CA THR A 184 23.41 0.16 -8.13
C THR A 184 24.52 0.49 -9.12
N THR A 185 24.78 -0.43 -10.04
CA THR A 185 25.81 -0.30 -11.09
C THR A 185 25.26 -0.81 -12.42
N GLY A 186 25.89 -0.45 -13.54
CA GLY A 186 25.49 -0.94 -14.86
C GLY A 186 24.15 -0.39 -15.33
N MET A 187 23.37 -1.21 -16.05
CA MET A 187 22.09 -0.79 -16.64
C MET A 187 21.07 -0.35 -15.59
N GLU A 188 21.04 -0.99 -14.42
CA GLU A 188 20.16 -0.62 -13.31
C GLU A 188 20.41 0.81 -12.83
N LYS A 189 21.68 1.24 -12.85
CA LYS A 189 22.07 2.60 -12.46
C LYS A 189 21.55 3.62 -13.47
N GLU A 190 21.72 3.37 -14.77
CA GLU A 190 21.22 4.25 -15.83
C GLU A 190 19.68 4.43 -15.74
N VAL A 191 18.95 3.34 -15.48
CA VAL A 191 17.50 3.40 -15.32
C VAL A 191 17.09 4.20 -14.09
N ILE A 192 17.79 4.03 -12.96
CA ILE A 192 17.52 4.83 -11.76
C ILE A 192 17.87 6.29 -11.99
N ASP A 193 19.00 6.61 -12.60
CA ASP A 193 19.42 7.99 -12.84
C ASP A 193 18.43 8.72 -13.76
N ALA A 194 17.92 8.04 -14.80
CA ALA A 194 16.84 8.56 -15.64
C ALA A 194 15.51 8.74 -14.89
N THR A 195 15.19 7.81 -13.98
CA THR A 195 14.01 7.87 -13.12
C THR A 195 14.12 9.06 -12.15
N LEU A 196 15.28 9.25 -11.52
CA LEU A 196 15.62 10.36 -10.62
C LEU A 196 15.50 11.72 -11.32
N ALA A 197 16.02 11.83 -12.55
CA ALA A 197 15.87 13.05 -13.35
C ALA A 197 14.39 13.39 -13.60
N THR A 198 13.56 12.37 -13.84
CA THR A 198 12.11 12.56 -14.01
C THR A 198 11.45 13.04 -12.73
N THR A 199 11.79 12.44 -11.58
CA THR A 199 11.26 12.85 -10.27
C THR A 199 11.65 14.29 -9.93
N ARG A 200 12.89 14.71 -10.23
CA ARG A 200 13.35 16.09 -10.05
C ARG A 200 12.54 17.08 -10.88
N MET A 201 12.31 16.79 -12.16
CA MET A 201 11.47 17.64 -13.02
C MET A 201 10.05 17.78 -12.46
N ILE A 202 9.45 16.68 -11.98
CA ILE A 202 8.12 16.71 -11.36
C ILE A 202 8.13 17.60 -10.11
N ARG A 203 9.14 17.44 -9.26
CA ARG A 203 9.30 18.25 -8.04
C ARG A 203 9.42 19.73 -8.37
N GLU A 204 10.27 20.08 -9.32
CA GLU A 204 10.49 21.47 -9.75
C GLU A 204 9.20 22.11 -10.27
N GLU A 205 8.44 21.41 -11.12
CA GLU A 205 7.15 21.89 -11.63
C GLU A 205 6.14 22.11 -10.49
N VAL A 206 6.06 21.17 -9.54
CA VAL A 206 5.17 21.27 -8.38
C VAL A 206 5.58 22.41 -7.45
N ASP A 207 6.87 22.57 -7.18
CA ASP A 207 7.42 23.64 -6.33
C ASP A 207 7.23 25.02 -6.95
N GLN A 208 7.34 25.12 -8.28
CA GLN A 208 7.04 26.35 -9.00
C GLN A 208 5.57 26.74 -8.81
N VAL A 209 4.64 25.84 -9.14
CA VAL A 209 3.20 26.13 -9.04
C VAL A 209 2.78 26.39 -7.58
N TRP A 210 3.39 25.71 -6.61
CA TRP A 210 3.12 25.96 -5.20
C TRP A 210 3.54 27.37 -4.75
N ARG A 211 4.67 27.88 -5.26
CA ARG A 211 5.13 29.25 -5.00
C ARG A 211 4.24 30.29 -5.66
N GLU A 212 3.78 30.03 -6.88
CA GLU A 212 2.84 30.93 -7.59
C GLU A 212 1.46 31.01 -6.92
N ALA A 213 1.04 29.93 -6.25
CA ALA A 213 -0.21 29.87 -5.50
C ALA A 213 -0.11 30.35 -4.05
N SER A 214 1.07 30.81 -3.60
CA SER A 214 1.33 31.21 -2.21
C SER A 214 1.29 32.70 -1.98
#